data_AF-A0A392RD07-F1
#
_entry.id   AF-A0A392RD07-F1
#
_cell.length_a   1.000
_cell.length_b   1.000
_cell.length_c   1.000
_cell.angle_alpha   90.00
_cell.angle_beta   90.00
_cell.angle_gamma   90.00
#
_symmetry.space_group_name_H-M   'P 1'
#
loop_
_entity.id
_entity.type
_entity.pdbx_description
1 polymer ?
#
loop_
_entity_poly.entity_id
_entity_poly.type
_entity_poly.pdbx_seq_one_letter_code
_entity_poly.pdbx_strand_id
1 'polypeptide(L)'
;EKRQDNNLKHVAFSYDAEEKDLERLKKAFVGVASHPGMTYNIQNAFHSQGYFGVKVTPLGSNLTLLEGQEDGEVEALQEDAQEWLNQWFKETRPWNPKDVDLDRIVWLRVFGIPAHAWNDN
;
A
#
# COMPACT_ATOMS: atom_id res chain seq x y z
N GLU A 1 34.28 -26.09 -8.90
CA GLU A 1 33.49 -25.79 -7.70
C GLU A 1 32.37 -24.82 -8.06
N LYS A 2 31.10 -25.21 -7.87
CA LYS A 2 29.95 -24.34 -8.11
C LYS A 2 29.63 -23.62 -6.80
N ARG A 3 29.88 -22.30 -6.73
CA ARG A 3 29.35 -21.45 -5.65
C ARG A 3 27.83 -21.34 -5.84
N GLN A 4 27.07 -22.08 -5.03
CA GLN A 4 25.66 -21.80 -4.79
C GLN A 4 25.60 -20.51 -3.98
N ASP A 5 25.29 -19.41 -4.65
CA ASP A 5 24.99 -18.14 -4.00
C ASP A 5 23.60 -18.26 -3.35
N ASN A 6 23.56 -18.84 -2.16
CA ASN A 6 22.37 -18.88 -1.32
C ASN A 6 22.14 -17.45 -0.81
N ASN A 7 21.44 -16.66 -1.60
CA ASN A 7 20.91 -15.36 -1.20
C ASN A 7 19.78 -15.57 -0.19
N LEU A 8 20.15 -15.99 1.02
CA LEU A 8 19.27 -16.04 2.18
C LEU A 8 18.91 -14.59 2.50
N LYS A 9 17.72 -14.16 2.06
CA LYS A 9 17.09 -12.93 2.54
C LYS A 9 17.10 -12.99 4.06
N HIS A 10 18.02 -12.28 4.68
CA HIS A 10 18.12 -12.18 6.12
C HIS A 10 16.81 -11.56 6.63
N VAL A 11 16.02 -12.32 7.37
CA VAL A 11 14.88 -11.77 8.11
C VAL A 11 15.48 -10.86 9.17
N ALA A 12 15.49 -9.55 8.90
CA ALA A 12 16.12 -8.57 9.76
C ALA A 12 15.34 -8.33 11.06
N PHE A 13 14.01 -8.56 11.05
CA PHE A 13 13.11 -8.40 12.18
C PHE A 13 11.90 -9.34 12.05
N SER A 14 11.43 -9.86 13.18
CA SER A 14 10.16 -10.57 13.31
C SER A 14 9.28 -9.88 14.36
N TYR A 15 7.96 -9.92 14.15
CA TYR A 15 6.98 -9.32 15.05
C TYR A 15 5.79 -10.26 15.18
N ASP A 16 5.35 -10.50 16.41
CA ASP A 16 4.12 -11.23 16.70
C ASP A 16 2.96 -10.24 16.76
N ALA A 17 2.10 -10.28 15.75
CA ALA A 17 0.94 -9.41 15.66
C ALA A 17 -0.18 -9.88 16.62
N GLU A 18 -0.94 -8.91 17.14
CA GLU A 18 -2.13 -9.20 17.92
C GLU A 18 -3.16 -9.95 17.07
N GLU A 19 -3.89 -10.88 17.68
CA GLU A 19 -4.88 -11.71 16.98
C GLU A 19 -5.95 -10.85 16.26
N LYS A 20 -6.39 -9.78 16.92
CA LYS A 20 -7.33 -8.80 16.36
C LYS A 20 -6.81 -8.13 15.09
N ASP A 21 -5.53 -7.80 15.04
CA ASP A 21 -4.93 -7.22 13.83
C ASP A 21 -4.87 -8.21 12.69
N LEU A 22 -4.54 -9.47 12.99
CA LEU A 22 -4.55 -10.54 11.98
C LEU A 22 -5.95 -10.81 11.45
N GLU A 23 -6.98 -10.80 12.30
CA GLU A 23 -8.37 -10.95 11.89
C GLU A 23 -8.83 -9.82 10.96
N ARG A 24 -8.47 -8.57 11.29
CA ARG A 24 -8.72 -7.41 10.42
C ARG A 24 -8.00 -7.56 9.07
N LEU A 25 -6.71 -7.90 9.09
CA LEU A 25 -5.90 -8.00 7.87
C LEU A 25 -6.28 -9.19 6.98
N LYS A 26 -6.82 -10.28 7.55
CA LYS A 26 -7.34 -11.42 6.76
C LYS A 26 -8.52 -11.04 5.85
N LYS A 27 -9.24 -9.96 6.18
CA LYS A 27 -10.34 -9.42 5.38
C LYS A 27 -9.87 -8.33 4.40
N ALA A 28 -8.61 -7.92 4.49
CA ALA A 28 -8.06 -6.86 3.66
C ALA A 28 -7.53 -7.41 2.32
N PHE A 29 -7.42 -6.51 1.35
CA PHE A 29 -6.81 -6.78 0.06
C PHE A 29 -5.54 -5.95 -0.12
N VAL A 30 -4.68 -6.41 -1.01
CA VAL A 30 -3.52 -5.67 -1.48
C VAL A 30 -3.73 -5.32 -2.95
N GLY A 31 -3.58 -4.03 -3.26
CA GLY A 31 -3.50 -3.52 -4.62
C GLY A 31 -2.06 -3.17 -4.98
N VAL A 32 -1.58 -3.66 -6.12
CA VAL A 32 -0.27 -3.28 -6.70
C VAL A 32 -0.48 -2.13 -7.67
N ALA A 33 -0.01 -0.94 -7.31
CA ALA A 33 -0.16 0.26 -8.12
C ALA A 33 0.44 0.08 -9.53
N SER A 34 -0.29 0.57 -10.53
CA SER A 34 0.13 0.51 -11.92
C SER A 34 1.41 1.29 -12.18
N HIS A 35 1.58 2.41 -11.49
CA HIS A 35 2.76 3.27 -11.59
C HIS A 35 3.38 3.50 -10.20
N PRO A 36 4.72 3.40 -10.07
CA PRO A 36 5.40 3.67 -8.81
C PRO A 36 5.10 5.07 -8.29
N GLY A 37 4.90 5.19 -6.97
CA GLY A 37 4.59 6.47 -6.35
C GLY A 37 3.22 7.02 -6.75
N MET A 38 2.24 6.19 -7.11
CA MET A 38 0.83 6.64 -7.16
C MET A 38 0.05 6.29 -5.89
N THR A 39 0.57 5.39 -5.05
CA THR A 39 -0.12 4.84 -3.87
C THR A 39 -0.72 5.93 -2.97
N TYR A 40 -0.03 7.07 -2.79
CA TYR A 40 -0.49 8.18 -1.96
C TYR A 40 -1.69 8.96 -2.50
N ASN A 41 -1.99 8.87 -3.80
CA ASN A 41 -3.13 9.56 -4.41
C ASN A 41 -4.40 8.69 -4.48
N ILE A 42 -4.27 7.37 -4.31
CA ILE A 42 -5.35 6.43 -4.59
C ILE A 42 -6.54 6.62 -3.65
N GLN A 43 -6.33 6.94 -2.37
CA GLN A 43 -7.44 7.26 -1.45
C GLN A 43 -8.32 8.40 -1.97
N ASN A 44 -7.71 9.45 -2.52
CA ASN A 44 -8.46 10.59 -3.06
C ASN A 44 -9.26 10.20 -4.31
N ALA A 45 -8.73 9.26 -5.11
CA ALA A 45 -9.45 8.72 -6.26
C ALA A 45 -10.67 7.90 -5.85
N PHE A 46 -10.55 7.10 -4.79
CA PHE A 46 -11.68 6.34 -4.22
C PHE A 46 -12.78 7.28 -3.75
N HIS A 47 -12.42 8.31 -2.97
CA HIS A 47 -13.37 9.31 -2.52
C HIS A 47 -14.03 10.10 -3.66
N SER A 48 -13.28 10.42 -4.73
CA SER A 48 -13.85 11.17 -5.85
C SER A 48 -14.85 10.36 -6.69
N GLN A 49 -14.77 9.03 -6.65
CA GLN A 49 -15.77 8.13 -7.23
C GLN A 49 -16.91 7.77 -6.27
N GLY A 50 -16.85 8.23 -5.01
CA GLY A 50 -17.87 7.96 -4.00
C GLY A 50 -17.64 6.69 -3.17
N TYR A 51 -16.48 6.05 -3.30
CA TYR A 51 -16.10 4.88 -2.51
C TYR A 51 -15.49 5.31 -1.16
N PHE A 52 -16.36 5.69 -0.23
CA PHE A 52 -15.94 6.16 1.11
C PHE A 52 -15.76 5.02 2.13
N GLY A 53 -16.40 3.87 1.92
CA GLY A 53 -16.28 2.70 2.81
C GLY A 53 -14.92 2.00 2.72
N VAL A 54 -14.20 2.18 1.61
CA VAL A 54 -12.89 1.55 1.41
C VAL A 54 -11.76 2.51 1.79
N LYS A 55 -11.02 2.15 2.82
CA LYS A 55 -9.77 2.78 3.22
C LYS A 55 -8.61 2.21 2.42
N VAL A 56 -7.78 3.11 1.87
CA VAL A 56 -6.59 2.83 1.10
C VAL A 56 -5.36 3.30 1.87
N THR A 57 -4.52 2.38 2.32
CA THR A 57 -3.29 2.66 3.07
C THR A 57 -2.05 2.29 2.24
N PRO A 58 -1.19 3.23 1.84
CA PRO A 58 0.07 2.90 1.18
C PRO A 58 0.97 2.03 2.08
N LEU A 59 1.49 0.92 1.53
CA LEU A 59 2.43 0.01 2.21
C LEU A 59 3.88 0.17 1.72
N GLY A 60 4.13 1.20 0.91
CA GLY A 60 5.41 1.44 0.27
C GLY A 60 5.24 2.27 -1.00
N SER A 61 6.15 2.07 -1.95
CA SER A 61 6.11 2.74 -3.26
C SER A 61 4.96 2.26 -4.15
N ASN A 62 4.69 0.96 -4.12
CA ASN A 62 3.90 0.26 -5.12
C ASN A 62 2.70 -0.47 -4.49
N LEU A 63 2.80 -0.91 -3.24
CA LEU A 63 1.70 -1.62 -2.57
C LEU A 63 0.74 -0.68 -1.85
N THR A 64 -0.54 -1.03 -1.89
CA THR A 64 -1.60 -0.44 -1.05
C THR A 64 -2.38 -1.54 -0.34
N LEU A 65 -2.77 -1.29 0.89
CA LEU A 65 -3.75 -2.08 1.63
C LEU A 65 -5.14 -1.45 1.39
N LEU A 66 -6.10 -2.27 0.99
CA LEU A 66 -7.50 -1.92 0.83
C LEU A 66 -8.30 -2.59 1.95
N GLU A 67 -8.98 -1.79 2.75
CA GLU A 67 -9.78 -2.25 3.88
C GLU A 67 -11.19 -1.68 3.77
N GLY A 68 -12.20 -2.57 3.74
CA GLY A 68 -13.59 -2.17 3.90
C GLY A 68 -13.87 -1.77 5.35
N GLN A 69 -14.73 -0.79 5.54
CA GLN A 69 -15.36 -0.48 6.80
C GLN A 69 -16.36 -1.58 7.20
N GLU A 70 -17.01 -2.19 6.21
CA GLU A 70 -17.90 -3.35 6.36
C GLU A 70 -17.37 -4.57 5.59
N ASP A 71 -17.76 -5.76 6.04
CA ASP A 71 -17.35 -7.02 5.40
C ASP A 71 -17.94 -7.11 3.98
N GLY A 72 -17.09 -7.38 2.99
CA GLY A 72 -17.49 -7.52 1.60
C GLY A 72 -17.44 -6.25 0.76
N GLU A 73 -17.12 -5.08 1.34
CA GLU A 73 -17.08 -3.82 0.57
C GLU A 73 -16.00 -3.82 -0.52
N VAL A 74 -14.84 -4.42 -0.26
CA VAL A 74 -13.74 -4.47 -1.24
C VAL A 74 -14.05 -5.46 -2.35
N GLU A 75 -14.70 -6.58 -2.02
CA GLU A 75 -15.19 -7.57 -2.98
C GLU A 75 -16.28 -6.99 -3.88
N ALA A 76 -17.27 -6.32 -3.30
CA ALA A 76 -18.32 -5.62 -4.04
C ALA A 76 -17.71 -4.58 -4.99
N LEU A 77 -16.70 -3.83 -4.54
CA LEU A 77 -15.98 -2.89 -5.39
C LEU A 77 -15.24 -3.59 -6.56
N GLN A 78 -14.65 -4.76 -6.32
CA GLN A 78 -14.01 -5.55 -7.39
C GLN A 78 -15.02 -6.06 -8.42
N GLU A 79 -16.23 -6.41 -7.99
CA GLU A 79 -17.30 -6.88 -8.87
C GLU A 79 -17.91 -5.73 -9.69
N ASP A 80 -18.25 -4.62 -9.03
CA ASP A 80 -18.98 -3.50 -9.64
C ASP A 80 -18.10 -2.53 -10.44
N ALA A 81 -16.81 -2.43 -10.10
CA ALA A 81 -15.92 -1.38 -10.61
C ALA A 81 -14.55 -1.90 -11.07
N GLN A 82 -14.46 -3.16 -11.51
CA GLN A 82 -13.21 -3.80 -11.89
C GLN A 82 -12.41 -2.99 -12.93
N GLU A 83 -13.07 -2.50 -13.99
CA GLU A 83 -12.43 -1.72 -15.04
C GLU A 83 -11.82 -0.42 -14.54
N TRP A 84 -12.47 0.22 -13.56
CA TRP A 84 -11.95 1.42 -12.93
C TRP A 84 -10.77 1.12 -12.01
N LEU A 85 -10.86 0.06 -11.20
CA LEU A 85 -9.73 -0.41 -10.37
C LEU A 85 -8.49 -0.73 -11.22
N ASN A 86 -8.67 -1.33 -12.40
CA ASN A 86 -7.57 -1.66 -13.32
C ASN A 86 -6.81 -0.42 -13.84
N GLN A 87 -7.38 0.79 -13.72
CA GLN A 87 -6.66 2.04 -14.03
C GLN A 87 -5.61 2.36 -12.96
N TRP A 88 -5.86 1.95 -11.72
CA TRP A 88 -5.01 2.21 -10.55
C TRP A 88 -4.09 1.06 -10.21
N PHE A 89 -4.57 -0.18 -10.41
CA PHE A 89 -3.88 -1.39 -9.98
C PHE A 89 -3.61 -2.35 -11.14
N LYS A 90 -2.41 -2.92 -11.16
CA LYS A 90 -2.05 -4.06 -12.02
C LYS A 90 -2.71 -5.34 -11.55
N GLU A 91 -2.78 -5.52 -10.24
CA GLU A 91 -3.43 -6.63 -9.58
C GLU A 91 -4.04 -6.15 -8.27
N THR A 92 -5.16 -6.76 -7.91
CA THR A 92 -5.74 -6.68 -6.57
C THR A 92 -6.00 -8.11 -6.10
N ARG A 93 -5.57 -8.44 -4.89
CA ARG A 93 -5.65 -9.81 -4.34
C ARG A 93 -5.78 -9.78 -2.82
N PRO A 94 -6.26 -10.85 -2.16
CA PRO A 94 -6.28 -10.93 -0.71
C PRO A 94 -4.89 -10.69 -0.11
N TRP A 95 -4.85 -10.02 1.04
CA TRP A 95 -3.59 -9.76 1.75
C TRP A 95 -2.94 -11.06 2.25
N ASN A 96 -1.61 -11.09 2.21
CA ASN A 96 -0.78 -12.16 2.76
C ASN A 96 0.24 -11.59 3.76
N PRO A 97 0.55 -12.29 4.87
CA PRO A 97 1.60 -11.87 5.82
C PRO A 97 2.99 -11.64 5.20
N LYS A 98 3.25 -12.22 4.02
CA LYS A 98 4.51 -12.04 3.29
C LYS A 98 4.50 -10.82 2.35
N ASP A 99 3.39 -10.10 2.26
CA ASP A 99 3.28 -8.90 1.46
C ASP A 99 4.09 -7.77 2.09
N VAL A 100 5.28 -7.59 1.54
CA VAL A 100 6.22 -6.54 1.93
C VAL A 100 6.71 -5.88 0.65
N ASP A 101 6.41 -4.60 0.48
CA ASP A 101 7.00 -3.83 -0.62
C ASP A 101 8.53 -3.77 -0.40
N LEU A 102 9.31 -3.77 -1.47
CA LEU A 102 10.77 -3.62 -1.39
C LEU A 102 11.20 -2.17 -1.59
N ASP A 103 10.35 -1.36 -2.23
CA ASP A 103 10.62 0.04 -2.50
C ASP A 103 9.94 0.92 -1.45
N ARG A 104 10.65 1.97 -1.02
CA ARG A 104 10.14 2.97 -0.07
C ARG A 104 10.24 4.33 -0.72
N ILE A 105 9.12 5.04 -0.80
CA ILE A 105 9.06 6.44 -1.18
C ILE A 105 8.40 7.19 -0.03
N VAL A 106 9.06 8.22 0.47
CA VAL A 106 8.53 9.08 1.52
C VAL A 106 8.66 10.54 1.09
N TRP A 107 7.58 11.29 1.26
CA TRP A 107 7.59 12.74 1.06
C TRP A 107 7.86 13.42 2.40
N LEU A 108 9.01 14.06 2.53
CA LEU A 108 9.34 14.87 3.71
C LEU A 108 8.81 16.28 3.51
N ARG A 109 7.97 16.73 4.43
CA ARG A 109 7.55 18.13 4.52
C ARG A 109 8.16 18.76 5.75
N VAL A 110 9.11 19.66 5.53
CA VAL A 110 9.79 20.39 6.60
C VAL A 110 9.16 21.77 6.72
N PHE A 111 8.75 22.14 7.93
CA PHE A 111 8.13 23.43 8.23
C PHE A 111 9.07 24.31 9.05
N GLY A 112 8.92 25.63 8.94
CA GLY A 112 9.67 26.58 9.76
C GLY A 112 11.13 26.80 9.35
N ILE A 113 11.54 26.32 8.17
CA ILE A 113 12.84 26.68 7.58
C ILE A 113 12.82 28.19 7.28
N PRO A 114 13.72 28.99 7.87
CA PRO A 114 13.78 30.42 7.59
C PRO A 114 14.05 30.65 6.10
N ALA A 115 13.33 31.58 5.47
CA ALA A 115 13.45 31.82 4.03
C ALA A 115 14.88 32.19 3.59
N HIS A 116 15.64 32.87 4.46
CA HIS A 116 17.04 33.21 4.20
C HIS A 116 17.99 32.01 4.24
N ALA A 117 17.59 30.87 4.80
CA ALA A 117 18.35 29.62 4.81
C ALA A 117 17.99 28.69 3.65
N TRP A 118 17.08 29.11 2.76
CA TRP A 118 16.65 28.30 1.61
C TRP A 118 17.60 28.42 0.41
N ASN A 119 18.46 29.45 0.38
CA ASN A 119 19.40 29.67 -0.72
C ASN A 119 20.60 30.52 -0.25
N ASP A 120 21.75 29.89 -0.06
CA ASP A 120 23.04 30.57 0.11
C ASP A 120 23.63 30.80 -1.29
N ASN A 121 23.40 31.98 -1.86
CA ASN A 121 24.27 32.46 -2.96
C ASN A 121 25.58 32.98 -2.38
#